data_AF-A0A965HNW7-F1
#
_entry.id   AF-A0A965HNW7-F1
#
_cell.length_a   1.000
_cell.length_b   1.000
_cell.length_c   1.000
_cell.angle_alpha   90.00
_cell.angle_beta   90.00
_cell.angle_gamma   90.00
#
_symmetry.space_group_name_H-M   'P 1'
#
loop_
_entity.id
_entity.type
_entity.pdbx_description
1 polymer ?
#
loop_
_entity_poly.entity_id
_entity_poly.type
_entity_poly.pdbx_seq_one_letter_code
_entity_poly.pdbx_strand_id
1 'polypeptide(L)'
;PELGDAELLGLLVRARHNNQALGITGVLVRRDPCFLQYLEGPAATLATLTQTIAADSRHLHFQIVAEGDLQGRQFGEWSMDLRGAHGADFLSDEELADDPEGIKYMLYGFATTLL
;
A
#
# COMPACT_ATOMS: atom_id res chain seq x y z
N PRO A 1 -10.74 12.33 8.11
CA PRO A 1 -10.56 13.65 7.47
C PRO A 1 -10.10 13.40 6.04
N GLU A 2 -10.53 14.21 5.07
CA GLU A 2 -10.05 14.06 3.69
C GLU A 2 -8.62 14.61 3.61
N LEU A 3 -7.68 13.76 3.20
CA LEU A 3 -6.27 14.12 3.01
C LEU A 3 -6.13 14.77 1.63
N GLY A 4 -5.86 16.07 1.60
CA GLY A 4 -5.60 16.78 0.35
C GLY A 4 -4.32 16.30 -0.34
N ASP A 5 -4.24 16.49 -1.66
CA ASP A 5 -3.14 15.98 -2.49
C ASP A 5 -1.75 16.38 -2.01
N ALA A 6 -1.57 17.63 -1.58
CA ALA A 6 -0.30 18.13 -1.07
C ALA A 6 0.13 17.42 0.24
N GLU A 7 -0.83 17.13 1.12
CA GLU A 7 -0.57 16.42 2.37
C GLU A 7 -0.24 14.95 2.11
N LEU A 8 -0.93 14.33 1.15
CA LEU A 8 -0.65 12.97 0.70
C LEU A 8 0.75 12.85 0.07
N LEU A 9 1.16 13.81 -0.76
CA LEU A 9 2.51 13.85 -1.31
C LEU A 9 3.58 13.98 -0.21
N GLY A 10 3.34 14.83 0.79
CA GLY A 10 4.23 14.95 1.95
C GLY A 10 4.32 13.65 2.76
N LEU A 11 3.20 12.95 2.96
CA LEU A 11 3.16 11.63 3.58
C LEU A 11 4.03 10.64 2.79
N LEU A 12 3.89 10.60 1.47
CA LEU A 12 4.62 9.65 0.62
C LEU A 12 6.12 9.89 0.61
N VAL A 13 6.57 11.14 0.58
CA VAL A 13 8.01 11.46 0.67
C VAL A 13 8.59 10.90 1.98
N ARG A 14 7.89 11.11 3.09
CA ARG A 14 8.32 10.60 4.40
C ARG A 14 8.24 9.07 4.48
N ALA A 15 7.19 8.48 3.93
CA ALA A 15 7.02 7.03 3.87
C ALA A 15 8.13 6.37 3.06
N ARG A 16 8.47 6.89 1.87
CA ARG A 16 9.56 6.38 1.03
C ARG A 16 10.90 6.39 1.77
N HIS A 17 11.24 7.52 2.41
CA HIS A 17 12.49 7.65 3.16
C HIS A 17 12.57 6.64 4.32
N ASN A 18 11.52 6.55 5.13
CA ASN A 18 11.49 5.65 6.26
C ASN A 18 11.50 4.18 5.84
N ASN A 19 10.72 3.83 4.83
CA ASN A 19 10.63 2.48 4.31
C ASN A 19 11.95 2.02 3.72
N GLN A 20 12.63 2.88 2.96
CA GLN A 20 13.96 2.57 2.42
C GLN A 20 14.96 2.25 3.53
N ALA A 21 15.00 3.04 4.60
CA ALA A 21 15.90 2.81 5.73
C ALA A 21 15.59 1.50 6.49
N LEU A 22 14.35 1.02 6.39
CA LEU A 22 13.85 -0.16 7.09
C LEU A 22 13.78 -1.41 6.21
N GLY A 23 14.17 -1.32 4.93
CA GLY A 23 14.08 -2.42 3.96
C GLY A 23 12.63 -2.81 3.61
N ILE A 24 11.72 -1.84 3.69
CA ILE A 24 10.29 -2.00 3.40
C ILE A 24 10.00 -1.54 1.97
N THR A 25 9.19 -2.32 1.26
CA THR A 25 8.60 -1.95 -0.03
C THR A 25 7.09 -1.98 0.06
N GLY A 26 6.39 -1.41 -0.92
CA GLY A 26 4.95 -1.44 -0.91
C GLY A 26 4.27 -0.41 -1.80
N VAL A 27 2.94 -0.45 -1.76
CA VAL A 27 2.08 0.45 -2.53
C VAL A 27 1.00 1.01 -1.60
N LEU A 28 0.73 2.30 -1.74
CA LEU A 28 -0.42 2.97 -1.16
C LEU A 28 -1.43 3.25 -2.26
N VAL A 29 -2.66 2.78 -2.06
CA VAL A 29 -3.80 3.00 -2.94
C VAL A 29 -4.74 3.98 -2.27
N ARG A 30 -5.07 5.07 -2.97
CA ARG A 30 -6.09 6.03 -2.52
C ARG A 30 -7.37 5.85 -3.31
N ARG A 31 -8.47 5.58 -2.60
CA ARG A 31 -9.84 5.57 -3.12
C ARG A 31 -10.73 6.29 -2.13
N ASP A 32 -10.89 7.60 -2.30
CA ASP A 32 -11.52 8.45 -1.29
C ASP A 32 -12.89 7.92 -0.83
N PRO A 33 -13.15 7.91 0.50
CA PRO A 33 -12.30 8.41 1.59
C PRO A 33 -11.32 7.35 2.16
N CYS A 34 -11.13 6.22 1.50
CA CYS A 34 -10.38 5.07 2.00
C CYS A 34 -8.96 4.99 1.43
N PHE A 35 -8.10 4.33 2.20
CA PHE A 35 -6.76 3.93 1.78
C PHE A 35 -6.60 2.42 1.92
N LEU A 36 -5.90 1.81 0.98
CA LEU A 36 -5.39 0.45 1.11
C LEU A 36 -3.88 0.51 0.98
N GLN A 37 -3.17 -0.08 1.95
CA GLN A 37 -1.72 -0.08 1.97
C GLN A 37 -1.22 -1.52 1.98
N TYR A 38 -0.35 -1.84 1.04
CA TYR A 38 0.37 -3.10 0.95
C TYR A 38 1.84 -2.87 1.29
N LEU A 39 2.41 -3.72 2.16
CA LEU A 39 3.75 -3.57 2.69
C LEU A 39 4.48 -4.90 2.73
N GLU A 40 5.77 -4.90 2.37
CA GLU A 40 6.63 -6.08 2.37
C GLU A 40 7.95 -5.75 3.05
N GLY A 41 8.46 -6.67 3.88
CA GLY A 41 9.72 -6.47 4.58
C GLY A 41 9.88 -7.44 5.75
N PRO A 42 10.91 -7.25 6.58
CA PRO A 42 11.15 -8.10 7.73
C PRO A 42 9.96 -8.06 8.72
N ALA A 43 9.51 -9.22 9.19
CA ALA A 43 8.30 -9.33 10.03
C ALA A 43 8.31 -8.42 11.27
N ALA A 44 9.44 -8.34 11.98
CA ALA A 44 9.58 -7.46 13.14
C ALA A 44 9.47 -5.97 12.79
N THR A 45 10.02 -5.59 11.64
CA THR A 45 9.93 -4.23 11.10
C THR A 45 8.50 -3.89 10.71
N LEU A 46 7.82 -4.79 9.99
CA LEU A 46 6.42 -4.62 9.60
C LEU A 46 5.51 -4.51 10.83
N ALA A 47 5.70 -5.35 11.85
CA ALA A 47 4.92 -5.27 13.09
C ALA A 47 5.02 -3.90 13.77
N THR A 48 6.23 -3.32 13.82
CA THR A 48 6.48 -1.99 14.40
C THR A 48 5.87 -0.87 13.54
N LEU A 49 6.03 -0.97 12.22
CA LEU A 49 5.44 -0.01 11.29
C LEU A 49 3.92 -0.04 11.34
N THR A 50 3.31 -1.22 11.38
CA THR A 50 1.85 -1.40 11.49
C THR A 50 1.30 -0.74 12.74
N GLN A 51 1.97 -0.85 13.89
CA GLN A 51 1.56 -0.13 15.11
C GLN A 51 1.63 1.38 14.94
N THR A 52 2.68 1.86 14.29
CA THR A 52 2.86 3.30 14.00
C THR A 52 1.76 3.82 13.08
N ILE A 53 1.43 3.05 12.03
CA ILE A 53 0.37 3.38 11.09
C ILE A 53 -0.98 3.36 11.81
N ALA A 54 -1.30 2.32 12.58
CA ALA A 54 -2.57 2.18 13.28
C ALA A 54 -2.85 3.29 14.32
N ALA A 55 -1.78 3.90 14.87
CA ALA A 55 -1.88 5.01 15.81
C ALA A 55 -1.93 6.40 15.13
N ASP A 56 -1.84 6.46 13.80
CA ASP A 56 -1.77 7.71 13.07
C ASP A 56 -3.12 8.43 13.04
N SER A 57 -3.19 9.63 13.59
CA SER A 57 -4.45 10.38 13.71
C SER A 57 -5.04 10.84 12.36
N ARG A 58 -4.32 10.67 11.25
CA ARG A 58 -4.80 11.07 9.91
C ARG A 58 -5.84 10.12 9.34
N HIS A 59 -5.94 8.89 9.84
CA HIS A 59 -6.97 7.93 9.45
C HIS A 59 -7.88 7.53 10.62
N LEU A 60 -8.96 6.84 10.30
CA LEU A 60 -9.87 6.23 11.27
C LEU A 60 -10.20 4.82 10.77
N HIS A 61 -10.56 3.90 11.67
CA HIS A 61 -10.95 2.53 11.33
C HIS A 61 -9.85 1.72 10.62
N PHE A 62 -8.65 1.71 11.21
CA PHE A 62 -7.57 0.83 10.74
C PHE A 62 -7.96 -0.65 10.85
N GLN A 63 -7.73 -1.41 9.79
CA GLN A 63 -7.96 -2.86 9.74
C GLN A 63 -6.87 -3.53 8.91
N ILE A 64 -6.39 -4.68 9.39
CA ILE A 64 -5.56 -5.60 8.60
C ILE A 64 -6.50 -6.47 7.74
N VAL A 65 -6.35 -6.39 6.42
CA VAL A 65 -7.15 -7.17 5.46
C VAL A 65 -6.57 -8.57 5.27
N ALA A 66 -5.25 -8.66 5.16
CA ALA A 66 -4.50 -9.89 5.02
C ALA A 66 -3.06 -9.69 5.52
N GLU A 67 -2.45 -10.76 6.03
CA GLU A 67 -1.05 -10.83 6.41
C GLU A 67 -0.54 -12.26 6.16
N GLY A 68 0.75 -12.40 5.85
CA GLY A 68 1.34 -13.71 5.56
C GLY A 68 2.79 -13.61 5.11
N ASP A 69 3.41 -14.77 4.97
CA ASP A 69 4.74 -14.90 4.39
C ASP A 69 4.68 -14.88 2.86
N LEU A 70 5.70 -14.32 2.23
CA LEU A 70 5.82 -14.26 0.77
C LEU A 70 7.08 -15.00 0.32
N GLN A 71 7.01 -15.66 -0.84
CA GLN A 71 8.18 -16.28 -1.46
C GLN A 71 9.14 -15.24 -2.09
N GLY A 72 8.65 -14.02 -2.33
CA GLY A 72 9.40 -12.91 -2.90
C GLY A 72 8.59 -11.62 -2.86
N ARG A 73 9.22 -10.50 -3.24
CA ARG A 73 8.53 -9.20 -3.34
C ARG A 73 7.64 -9.17 -4.59
N GLN A 74 6.39 -8.77 -4.43
CA GLN A 74 5.39 -8.65 -5.49
C GLN A 74 5.47 -7.34 -6.27
N PHE A 75 6.07 -6.29 -5.67
CA PHE A 75 6.20 -4.95 -6.27
C PHE A 75 7.66 -4.49 -6.42
N GLY A 76 8.60 -5.45 -6.47
CA GLY A 76 10.02 -5.16 -6.62
C GLY A 76 10.59 -4.29 -5.49
N GLU A 77 11.47 -3.35 -5.83
CA GLU A 77 12.24 -2.55 -4.85
C GLU A 77 11.60 -1.18 -4.53
N TRP A 78 10.33 -0.96 -4.86
CA TRP A 78 9.69 0.33 -4.63
C TRP A 78 9.41 0.56 -3.15
N SER A 79 10.16 1.47 -2.53
CA SER A 79 10.07 1.73 -1.09
C SER A 79 8.70 2.28 -0.66
N MET A 80 7.93 2.90 -1.56
CA MET A 80 6.49 3.18 -1.43
C MET A 80 6.00 3.85 -2.72
N ASP A 81 5.16 3.19 -3.51
CA ASP A 81 4.50 3.81 -4.67
C ASP A 81 3.10 4.34 -4.30
N LEU A 82 2.65 5.40 -4.98
CA LEU A 82 1.26 5.89 -4.87
C LEU A 82 0.53 5.57 -6.15
N ARG A 83 -0.58 4.85 -6.02
CA ARG A 83 -1.46 4.53 -7.14
C ARG A 83 -2.86 5.10 -6.86
N GLY A 84 -3.37 5.88 -7.82
CA GLY A 84 -4.74 6.39 -7.77
C GLY A 84 -5.74 5.30 -8.15
N ALA A 85 -6.92 5.29 -7.53
CA ALA A 85 -8.00 4.36 -7.86
C ALA A 85 -8.78 4.74 -9.14
N HIS A 86 -8.08 5.13 -10.21
CA HIS A 86 -8.69 5.42 -11.50
C HIS A 86 -8.44 4.28 -12.50
N GLY A 87 -9.18 3.18 -12.31
CA GLY A 87 -9.37 2.15 -13.33
C GLY A 87 -8.08 1.49 -13.85
N ALA A 88 -8.00 1.32 -15.17
CA ALA A 88 -6.97 0.55 -15.89
C ALA A 88 -5.53 1.09 -15.74
N ASP A 89 -5.34 2.28 -15.16
CA ASP A 89 -4.01 2.84 -14.93
C ASP A 89 -3.38 2.37 -13.60
N PHE A 90 -4.10 1.57 -12.82
CA PHE A 90 -3.63 1.08 -11.52
C PHE A 90 -2.53 0.02 -11.66
N LEU A 91 -2.79 -1.04 -12.44
CA LEU A 91 -1.86 -2.12 -12.78
C LEU A 91 -2.08 -2.53 -14.24
N SER A 92 -1.01 -2.82 -14.97
CA SER A 92 -1.09 -3.36 -16.32
C SER A 92 -1.58 -4.82 -16.32
N ASP A 93 -2.11 -5.29 -17.46
CA ASP A 93 -2.49 -6.69 -17.63
C ASP A 93 -1.31 -7.65 -17.39
N GLU A 94 -0.09 -7.22 -17.72
CA GLU A 94 1.14 -7.98 -17.45
C GLU A 94 1.46 -8.04 -15.95
N GLU A 95 1.31 -6.92 -15.25
CA GLU A 95 1.49 -6.88 -13.80
C GLU A 95 0.46 -7.78 -13.11
N LEU A 96 -0.82 -7.72 -13.53
CA LEU A 96 -1.89 -8.57 -13.01
C LEU A 96 -1.69 -10.06 -13.33
N ALA A 97 -1.16 -10.40 -14.50
CA ALA A 97 -0.89 -11.79 -14.87
C ALA A 97 0.22 -12.40 -13.99
N ASP A 98 1.18 -11.59 -13.54
CA ASP A 98 2.27 -11.99 -12.64
C ASP A 98 1.87 -11.86 -11.16
N ASP A 99 0.81 -12.55 -10.75
CA ASP A 99 0.28 -12.46 -9.39
C ASP A 99 0.07 -13.84 -8.73
N PRO A 100 1.17 -14.57 -8.47
CA PRO A 100 1.07 -15.94 -7.93
C PRO A 100 0.33 -16.01 -6.59
N GLU A 101 0.33 -14.92 -5.83
CA GLU A 101 -0.28 -14.82 -4.48
C GLU A 101 -1.66 -14.13 -4.50
N GLY A 102 -2.17 -13.69 -5.67
CA GLY A 102 -3.47 -13.02 -5.80
C GLY A 102 -3.55 -11.60 -5.18
N ILE A 103 -2.41 -11.02 -4.83
CA ILE A 103 -2.27 -9.73 -4.14
C ILE A 103 -2.59 -8.57 -5.08
N LYS A 104 -2.07 -8.61 -6.30
CA LYS A 104 -2.30 -7.58 -7.32
C LYS A 104 -3.76 -7.53 -7.73
N TYR A 105 -4.42 -8.68 -7.86
CA TYR A 105 -5.88 -8.76 -8.09
C TYR A 105 -6.69 -8.22 -6.91
N MET A 106 -6.28 -8.48 -5.67
CA MET A 106 -6.95 -7.91 -4.49
C MET A 106 -6.85 -6.38 -4.47
N LEU A 107 -5.66 -5.83 -4.75
CA LEU A 107 -5.43 -4.39 -4.84
C LEU A 107 -6.22 -3.75 -5.99
N TYR A 108 -6.25 -4.41 -7.16
CA TYR A 108 -7.03 -3.98 -8.31
C TYR A 108 -8.54 -3.99 -8.03
N GLY A 109 -9.04 -5.02 -7.36
CA GLY A 109 -10.44 -5.10 -6.94
C GLY A 109 -10.81 -3.95 -6.00
N PHE A 110 -9.94 -3.60 -5.06
CA PHE A 110 -10.12 -2.41 -4.22
C PHE A 110 -10.12 -1.13 -5.06
N ALA A 111 -9.20 -0.98 -6.02
CA ALA A 111 -9.13 0.21 -6.85
C ALA A 111 -10.34 0.39 -7.78
N THR A 112 -10.97 -0.69 -8.24
CA THR A 112 -11.97 -0.65 -9.34
C THR A 112 -13.41 -0.94 -8.94
N THR A 113 -13.66 -1.56 -7.79
CA THR A 113 -15.03 -1.92 -7.39
C THR A 113 -15.80 -0.69 -6.89
N LEU A 114 -16.90 -0.36 -7.58
CA LEU A 114 -17.94 0.55 -7.10
C LEU A 114 -18.70 -0.14 -5.96
N LEU A 115 -18.54 0.33 -4.72
CA LEU A 115 -19.47 0.06 -3.62
C LEU A 115 -20.51 1.18 -3.53
#